data_AF-A0A381KL54-F1
#
_entry.id   AF-A0A381KL54-F1
#
_cell.length_a   1.000
_cell.length_b   1.000
_cell.length_c   1.000
_cell.angle_alpha   90.00
_cell.angle_beta   90.00
_cell.angle_gamma   90.00
#
_symmetry.space_group_name_H-M   'P 1'
#
loop_
_entity.id
_entity.type
_entity.pdbx_description
1 polymer ?
#
loop_
_entity_poly.entity_id
_entity_poly.type
_entity_poly.pdbx_seq_one_letter_code
_entity_poly.pdbx_strand_id
1 'polypeptide(L)' 'MSKAHNDANMLSLGERVLGKGLALEIVEAWINTDFEGDRHARRVNMIKSIEEKHNK' A
#
# COMPACT_ATOMS: atom_id res chain seq x y z
N MET A 1 -7.26 3.36 -1.20
CA MET A 1 -6.21 4.33 -1.56
C MET A 1 -4.80 3.74 -1.53
N SER A 2 -4.30 3.24 -0.39
CA SER A 2 -2.93 2.69 -0.34
C SER A 2 -2.73 1.52 -1.32
N LYS A 3 -3.62 0.52 -1.32
CA LYS A 3 -3.55 -0.60 -2.28
C LYS A 3 -3.84 -0.13 -3.71
N ALA A 4 -4.99 0.52 -3.94
CA ALA A 4 -5.42 1.04 -5.25
C ALA A 4 -4.41 1.92 -5.99
N HIS A 5 -3.68 2.80 -5.29
CA HIS A 5 -2.80 3.78 -5.94
C HIS A 5 -1.30 3.48 -5.80
N ASN A 6 -0.87 2.75 -4.78
CA ASN A 6 0.55 2.55 -4.50
C ASN A 6 0.98 1.09 -4.68
N ASP A 7 0.04 0.21 -5.02
CA ASP A 7 0.25 -1.24 -5.01
C ASP A 7 0.94 -1.71 -3.72
N ALA A 8 0.48 -1.19 -2.58
CA ALA A 8 1.06 -1.55 -1.29
C ALA A 8 0.99 -3.07 -1.10
N ASN A 9 2.12 -3.69 -0.76
CA ASN A 9 2.25 -5.12 -0.51
C ASN A 9 2.36 -5.45 0.99
N MET A 10 2.48 -4.43 1.84
CA MET A 10 2.42 -4.54 3.29
C MET A 10 1.48 -3.48 3.86
N LEU A 11 0.78 -3.85 4.93
CA LEU A 11 -0.08 -2.98 5.72
C LEU A 11 0.47 -2.91 7.14
N SER A 12 0.72 -1.69 7.62
CA SER A 12 1.14 -1.45 9.00
C SER A 12 -0.02 -0.86 9.81
N LEU A 13 -0.28 -1.42 10.99
CA LEU A 13 -1.36 -0.99 11.89
C LEU A 13 -0.82 -0.74 13.30
N GLY A 14 -1.36 0.28 13.97
CA GLY A 14 -0.97 0.64 15.33
C GLY A 14 -1.94 0.08 16.37
N GLU A 15 -1.51 -0.92 17.14
CA GLU A 15 -2.34 -1.57 18.18
C GLU A 15 -2.91 -0.56 19.20
N ARG A 16 -2.09 0.38 19.67
CA ARG A 16 -2.50 1.37 20.68
C ARG A 16 -3.31 2.53 20.10
N VAL A 17 -3.54 2.54 18.79
CA VAL A 17 -4.24 3.61 18.08
C VAL A 17 -5.60 3.13 17.58
N LEU A 18 -5.69 1.87 17.13
CA LEU A 18 -6.89 1.31 16.51
C LEU A 18 -7.58 0.33 17.46
N GLY A 19 -8.90 0.47 17.62
CA GLY A 19 -9.72 -0.58 18.20
C GLY A 19 -9.81 -1.80 17.28
N LYS A 20 -10.02 -3.00 17.86
CA LYS A 20 -10.05 -4.28 17.11
C LYS A 20 -11.03 -4.27 15.93
N GLY A 21 -12.25 -3.75 16.11
CA GLY A 21 -13.26 -3.70 15.05
C GLY A 21 -12.78 -2.90 13.84
N LEU A 22 -12.34 -1.66 14.07
CA LEU A 22 -11.79 -0.80 13.02
C LEU A 22 -10.55 -1.41 12.35
N ALA A 23 -9.67 -2.05 13.13
CA ALA A 23 -8.50 -2.73 12.56
C ALA A 23 -8.90 -3.84 11.57
N LEU A 24 -9.94 -4.64 11.90
CA LEU A 24 -10.45 -5.68 11.01
C LEU A 24 -11.09 -5.09 9.74
N GLU A 25 -11.86 -4.02 9.87
CA GLU A 25 -12.46 -3.32 8.71
C GLU A 25 -11.39 -2.77 7.76
N ILE A 26 -10.30 -2.20 8.30
CA ILE A 26 -9.17 -1.72 7.50
C ILE A 26 -8.50 -2.87 6.75
N VAL A 27 -8.28 -4.01 7.43
CA VAL A 27 -7.67 -5.20 6.80
C VAL A 27 -8.56 -5.73 5.68
N GLU A 28 -9.86 -5.87 5.92
CA GLU A 28 -10.84 -6.34 4.94
C GLU A 28 -10.85 -5.43 3.71
N ALA A 29 -10.93 -4.11 3.92
CA ALA A 29 -10.88 -3.14 2.83
C ALA A 29 -9.56 -3.23 2.05
N TRP A 30 -8.43 -3.40 2.74
CA TRP A 30 -7.12 -3.45 2.09
C TRP A 30 -6.90 -4.71 1.26
N ILE A 31 -7.31 -5.89 1.77
CA ILE A 31 -7.16 -7.17 1.07
C ILE A 31 -8.05 -7.24 -0.19
N ASN A 32 -9.27 -6.69 -0.11
CA ASN A 32 -10.23 -6.73 -1.22
C ASN A 32 -10.07 -5.59 -2.24
N THR A 33 -9.16 -4.64 -2.00
CA THR A 33 -8.92 -3.55 -2.95
C THR A 33 -7.93 -3.99 -4.02
N ASP A 34 -8.31 -3.92 -5.29
CA ASP A 34 -7.38 -4.13 -6.40
C ASP A 34 -6.54 -2.89 -6.69
N PHE A 35 -5.37 -3.09 -7.32
CA PHE A 35 -4.54 -2.00 -7.81
C PHE A 35 -5.10 -1.43 -9.12
N GLU A 36 -5.25 -0.09 -9.21
CA GLU A 36 -5.90 0.58 -10.35
C GLU A 36 -4.97 0.76 -11.57
N GLY A 37 -3.64 0.70 -11.38
CA GLY A 37 -2.70 0.78 -12.48
C GLY A 37 -2.63 2.15 -13.18
N ASP A 38 -2.35 2.14 -14.49
CA ASP A 38 -2.19 3.34 -15.34
C ASP A 38 -1.23 4.39 -14.75
N ARG A 39 -1.72 5.60 -14.43
CA ARG A 39 -0.91 6.69 -13.85
C ARG A 39 -0.25 6.28 -12.52
N HIS A 40 -0.85 5.35 -11.80
CA HIS A 40 -0.35 4.83 -10.54
C HIS A 40 0.85 3.91 -10.75
N ALA A 41 0.81 3.04 -11.76
CA ALA A 41 1.92 2.18 -12.12
C ALA A 41 3.17 3.00 -12.53
N ARG A 42 2.97 4.11 -13.24
CA ARG A 42 4.07 5.04 -13.58
C ARG A 42 4.76 5.57 -12.32
N ARG A 43 4.00 5.97 -11.30
CA ARG A 43 4.54 6.49 -10.03
C ARG A 43 5.24 5.41 -9.21
N VAL A 44 4.67 4.20 -9.15
CA VAL A 44 5.33 3.05 -8.49
C VAL A 44 6.66 2.75 -9.16
N ASN A 45 6.74 2.80 -10.50
CA ASN A 45 8.01 2.59 -11.21
C ASN A 45 9.06 3.67 -10.91
N MET A 46 8.65 4.92 -10.65
CA MET A 46 9.60 5.95 -10.21
C MET A 46 10.23 5.61 -8.85
N ILE A 47 9.47 4.99 -7.94
CA ILE A 47 10.01 4.49 -6.65
C ILE A 47 11.04 3.38 -6.92
N LYS A 48 10.70 2.41 -7.78
CA LYS A 48 11.63 1.33 -8.19
C LYS A 48 12.92 1.87 -8.80
N SER A 49 12.85 2.90 -9.65
CA SER A 49 14.05 3.53 -10.20
C SER A 49 14.94 4.19 -9.14
N ILE A 50 14.36 4.69 -8.04
CA ILE A 50 15.14 5.19 -6.90
C ILE A 50 15.80 4.02 -6.16
N GLU A 51 15.08 2.92 -5.95
CA GLU A 51 15.63 1.70 -5.33
C GLU A 51 16.81 1.15 -6.14
N GLU A 52 16.68 1.03 -7.47
CA GLU A 52 17.75 0.60 -8.37
C GLU A 52 18.98 1.51 -8.30
N LYS A 53 18.76 2.83 -8.22
CA LYS A 53 19.85 3.82 -8.09
C LYS A 53 20.63 3.68 -6.78
N HIS A 54 20.00 3.18 -5.72
CA HIS A 54 20.58 3.12 -4.38
C HIS A 54 20.89 1.70 -3.89
N ASN A 55 20.50 0.66 -4.63
CA ASN A 55 20.97 -0.69 -4.40
C ASN A 55 22.48 -0.78 -4.72
N LYS A 56 23.27 -1.12 -3.71
CA LYS A 56 24.71 -1.38 -3.83
C LYS A 56 24.97 -2.83 -4.21
#